data_AF-A0A419B1A4-F1
#
_entry.id   AF-A0A419B1A4-F1
#
_cell.length_a   1.000
_cell.length_b   1.000
_cell.length_c   1.000
_cell.angle_alpha   90.00
_cell.angle_beta   90.00
_cell.angle_gamma   90.00
#
_symmetry.space_group_name_H-M   'P 1'
#
loop_
_entity.id
_entity.type
_entity.pdbx_description
1 polymer ?
#
loop_
_entity_poly.entity_id
_entity_poly.type
_entity_poly.pdbx_seq_one_letter_code
_entity_poly.pdbx_strand_id
1 'polypeptide(L)' 'MGSGATVDAMQKLIKNTPAYRDQDHIPMIAVSIPDIPDRTKCILQHNASPLDKMLQYMKILENAGA' A
#
# COMPACT_ATOMS: atom_id res chain seq x y z
N MET A 1 7.62 -1.24 4.28
CA MET A 1 6.75 -0.82 3.17
C MET A 1 7.64 -0.48 2.01
N GLY A 2 7.91 -1.50 1.18
CA GLY A 2 8.70 -1.32 -0.02
C GLY A 2 7.86 -1.68 -1.24
N SER A 3 8.11 -1.03 -2.36
CA SER A 3 7.31 -1.17 -3.59
C SER A 3 7.23 -2.63 -4.07
N GLY A 4 8.30 -3.42 -3.92
CA GLY A 4 8.28 -4.84 -4.27
C GLY A 4 7.25 -5.66 -3.47
N ALA A 5 7.12 -5.38 -2.17
CA ALA A 5 6.11 -6.05 -1.33
C ALA A 5 4.67 -5.60 -1.69
N THR A 6 4.48 -4.36 -2.14
CA THR A 6 3.18 -3.89 -2.63
C THR A 6 2.78 -4.65 -3.90
N VAL A 7 3.68 -4.78 -4.87
CA VAL A 7 3.42 -5.53 -6.11
C VAL A 7 3.13 -7.01 -5.82
N ASP A 8 3.90 -7.63 -4.92
CA ASP A 8 3.67 -9.01 -4.48
C ASP A 8 2.29 -9.18 -3.82
N ALA A 9 1.85 -8.23 -2.98
CA ALA A 9 0.51 -8.25 -2.40
C ALA A 9 -0.59 -8.16 -3.46
N MET A 10 -0.45 -7.27 -4.45
CA MET A 10 -1.39 -7.19 -5.58
C MET A 10 -1.42 -8.50 -6.37
N GLN A 11 -0.26 -9.08 -6.66
CA GLN A 11 -0.16 -10.34 -7.38
C GLN A 11 -0.83 -11.49 -6.61
N LYS A 12 -0.67 -11.53 -5.29
CA LYS A 12 -1.34 -12.52 -4.42
C LYS A 12 -2.84 -12.34 -4.41
N LEU A 13 -3.35 -11.11 -4.34
CA LEU A 13 -4.80 -10.84 -4.43
C LEU A 13 -5.36 -11.35 -5.75
N ILE A 14 -4.72 -11.05 -6.88
CA ILE A 14 -5.14 -11.51 -8.20
C ILE A 14 -5.15 -13.05 -8.25
N LYS A 15 -4.04 -13.71 -7.88
CA LYS A 15 -3.89 -15.17 -7.96
C LYS A 15 -4.86 -15.95 -7.06
N ASN A 16 -5.25 -15.36 -5.93
CA ASN A 16 -6.13 -16.02 -4.95
C ASN A 16 -7.59 -15.57 -5.06
N THR A 17 -7.93 -14.69 -6.02
CA THR A 17 -9.32 -14.36 -6.31
C THR A 17 -9.89 -15.41 -7.27
N PRO A 18 -10.96 -16.14 -6.92
CA PRO A 18 -11.63 -17.04 -7.85
C PRO A 18 -12.40 -16.22 -8.90
N ALA A 19 -11.73 -15.92 -10.02
CA ALA A 19 -12.27 -15.13 -11.12
C ALA A 19 -12.25 -15.94 -12.42
N TYR A 20 -13.32 -15.87 -13.21
CA TYR A 20 -13.41 -16.53 -14.52
C TYR A 20 -13.23 -15.55 -15.69
N ARG A 21 -13.28 -14.25 -15.40
CA ARG A 21 -13.04 -13.12 -16.30
C ARG A 21 -12.57 -11.92 -15.48
N ASP A 22 -12.03 -10.91 -16.14
CA ASP A 22 -11.46 -9.72 -15.48
C ASP A 22 -12.44 -9.02 -14.53
N GLN A 23 -13.73 -8.96 -14.89
CA GLN A 23 -14.77 -8.29 -14.10
C GLN A 23 -15.11 -9.00 -12.78
N ASP A 24 -14.65 -10.23 -12.58
CA ASP A 24 -14.88 -10.99 -11.35
C ASP A 24 -13.78 -10.72 -10.29
N HIS A 25 -12.72 -9.96 -10.64
CA HIS A 25 -11.65 -9.62 -9.70
C HIS A 25 -12.06 -8.56 -8.66
N ILE A 26 -11.37 -8.55 -7.52
CA ILE A 26 -11.53 -7.54 -6.47
C ILE A 26 -11.11 -6.16 -7.02
N PRO A 27 -12.00 -5.15 -7.02
CA PRO A 27 -11.62 -3.77 -7.34
C PRO A 27 -10.59 -3.26 -6.33
N MET A 28 -9.49 -2.69 -6.80
CA MET A 28 -8.43 -2.23 -5.91
C MET A 28 -7.75 -0.94 -6.38
N ILE A 29 -7.35 -0.11 -5.41
CA ILE A 29 -6.52 1.07 -5.60
C ILE A 29 -5.25 0.87 -4.76
N ALA A 30 -4.09 1.11 -5.35
CA ALA A 30 -2.81 0.99 -4.65
C ALA A 30 -2.04 2.31 -4.70
N VAL A 31 -1.63 2.82 -3.53
CA VAL A 31 -0.71 3.95 -3.40
C VAL A 31 0.67 3.41 -3.05
N SER A 32 1.59 3.42 -4.03
CA SER A 32 2.98 2.98 -3.85
C SER A 32 3.95 4.14 -4.05
N ILE A 33 3.99 5.05 -3.07
CA ILE A 33 4.92 6.19 -3.03
C ILE A 33 5.99 5.88 -1.97
N PRO A 34 7.25 5.60 -2.38
CA PRO A 34 8.25 5.01 -1.48
C PRO A 34 8.93 6.01 -0.53
N ASP A 35 8.46 7.26 -0.47
CA ASP A 35 9.04 8.34 0.34
C ASP A 35 8.58 8.34 1.81
N ILE A 36 7.72 7.38 2.22
CA ILE A 36 7.41 7.18 3.64
C ILE A 36 8.72 6.88 4.39
N PRO A 37 9.06 7.66 5.43
CA PRO A 37 10.27 7.46 6.23
C PRO A 37 10.51 6.01 6.65
N ASP A 38 11.78 5.65 6.84
CA ASP A 38 12.15 4.29 7.25
C ASP A 38 11.66 3.98 8.66
N ARG A 39 10.85 2.93 8.79
CA ARG A 39 10.19 2.55 10.05
C ARG A 39 11.19 2.04 11.08
N THR A 40 12.19 1.27 10.64
CA THR A 40 13.20 0.69 11.53
C THR A 40 14.06 1.80 12.12
N LYS A 41 14.48 2.77 11.30
CA LYS A 41 15.20 3.95 11.77
C LYS A 41 14.35 4.82 12.70
N CYS A 42 13.06 4.98 12.44
CA CYS A 42 12.17 5.69 13.36
C CYS A 42 12.10 5.01 14.74
N ILE A 43 11.91 3.69 14.77
CA ILE A 43 11.76 2.93 16.03
C ILE A 43 13.08 2.84 16.81
N LEU A 44 14.19 2.49 16.13
CA LEU A 44 15.46 2.19 16.79
C LEU A 44 16.36 3.41 16.97
N GLN A 45 16.20 4.44 16.14
CA GLN A 45 17.09 5.61 16.10
C GLN A 45 16.35 6.93 16.34
N HIS A 46 15.05 6.89 16.65
CA HIS A 46 14.21 8.09 16.84
C HIS A 46 14.26 9.09 15.67
N ASN A 47 14.49 8.58 14.45
CA ASN A 47 14.43 9.36 13.22
C ASN A 47 12.98 9.71 12.84
N ALA A 48 12.82 10.45 11.74
CA ALA A 48 11.53 10.93 11.24
C ALA A 48 10.41 9.86 11.27
N SER A 49 9.26 10.25 11.85
CA SER A 49 8.10 9.39 11.96
C SER A 49 7.44 9.13 10.59
N PRO A 50 7.00 7.90 10.30
CA PRO A 50 6.25 7.59 9.08
C PRO A 50 4.79 8.05 9.14
N LEU A 51 4.28 8.42 10.33
CA LEU A 51 2.85 8.61 10.59
C LEU A 51 2.22 9.64 9.66
N ASP A 52 2.81 10.83 9.53
CA ASP A 52 2.22 11.93 8.75
C ASP A 52 2.06 11.56 7.28
N LYS A 53 3.07 10.89 6.70
CA LYS A 53 3.02 10.39 5.32
C LYS A 53 1.98 9.28 5.15
N MET A 54 1.85 8.38 6.13
CA MET A 54 0.83 7.34 6.11
C MET A 54 -0.58 7.93 6.16
N LEU A 55 -0.82 8.95 7.01
CA LEU A 55 -2.11 9.66 7.07
C LEU A 55 -2.42 10.39 5.77
N GLN A 56 -1.42 11.06 5.17
CA GLN A 56 -1.57 11.70 3.86
C GLN A 56 -2.01 10.69 2.79
N TYR A 57 -1.39 9.51 2.75
CA TYR A 57 -1.67 8.49 1.72
C TYR A 57 -2.96 7.71 1.97
N MET A 58 -3.34 7.53 3.24
CA MET A 58 -4.68 7.09 3.59
C MET A 58 -5.73 8.06 3.00
N LYS A 59 -5.53 9.37 3.15
CA LYS A 59 -6.47 10.37 2.60
C LYS A 59 -6.57 10.33 1.07
N ILE A 60 -5.48 10.02 0.37
CA ILE A 60 -5.50 9.78 -1.09
C ILE A 60 -6.42 8.61 -1.43
N LEU A 61 -6.30 7.49 -0.70
CA LEU A 61 -7.14 6.31 -0.90
C LEU A 61 -8.62 6.61 -0.62
N GLU A 62 -8.93 7.24 0.52
CA GLU A 62 -10.30 7.64 0.87
C GLU A 62 -10.92 8.54 -0.21
N ASN A 63 -10.17 9.55 -0.67
CA ASN A 63 -10.63 10.46 -1.72
C ASN A 63 -10.78 9.79 -3.09
N ALA A 64 -10.08 8.67 -3.32
CA ALA A 64 -10.18 7.87 -4.53
C ALA A 64 -11.32 6.83 -4.46
N GLY A 65 -12.02 6.72 -3.32
CA GLY A 65 -13.14 5.80 -3.12
C GLY A 65 -12.74 4.38 -2.72
N ALA A 66 -11.57 4.22 -2.10
CA ALA A 66 -11.14 2.96 -1.49
C ALA A 66 -11.92 2.63 -0.21
#